data_AF-A0A819S4U5-F1
#
_entry.id   AF-A0A819S4U5-F1
#
_cell.length_a   1.000
_cell.length_b   1.000
_cell.length_c   1.000
_cell.angle_alpha   90.00
_cell.angle_beta   90.00
_cell.angle_gamma   90.00
#
_symmetry.space_group_name_H-M   'P 1'
#
loop_
_entity.id
_entity.type
_entity.pdbx_description
1 polymer ?
#
loop_
_entity_poly.entity_id
_entity_poly.type
_entity_poly.pdbx_seq_one_letter_code
_entity_poly.pdbx_strand_id
1 'polypeptide(L)'
;MIQTSKFDLTKCMFIVKSKEHGYDIHLFQQYWTKKSSHRCLIIHPNDLKIENNQLIDQQTNFIIEQFILELHQEEILNLSDEVLEYFIRNNEINYVNDLRTIFILHDKRLFSLLSNHQFLYSLLNDNQQETISQIIPKTFVINKLPNYLKDSIINNKQDWCIKPNSGGKGENITIGVDVTSDEWSKQLLDSTHEQWIVQEYFGYVPYKSMNLCGMLLCFNEQCFNMGAIRMAPNKIVNISRGGYYILPFVHQQYIHCMNDKSILTKEKLHEQLIELKTTDKYWNQSVYLSSSGGSGGKRLFFATDIQENQLQRQILVNMMLDKDIISDRDICLNLFQYGNIYRSFEIFNDFCSMANCTTIPMGAD
;
A
#
# COMPACT_ATOMS: atom_id res chain seq x y z
N MET A 1 9.12 -14.25 -1.69
CA MET A 1 7.69 -13.90 -1.82
C MET A 1 6.80 -15.13 -2.05
N ILE A 2 6.90 -15.91 -3.14
CA ILE A 2 6.06 -17.14 -3.27
C ILE A 2 6.57 -18.33 -2.46
N GLN A 3 7.89 -18.56 -2.38
CA GLN A 3 8.45 -19.61 -1.52
C GLN A 3 8.07 -19.43 -0.04
N THR A 4 7.70 -18.20 0.35
CA THR A 4 7.12 -17.86 1.65
C THR A 4 5.59 -17.82 1.61
N SER A 5 4.96 -17.53 0.47
CA SER A 5 3.49 -17.51 0.36
C SER A 5 2.93 -18.92 0.57
N LYS A 6 1.75 -19.00 1.19
CA LYS A 6 1.02 -20.28 1.34
C LYS A 6 0.55 -20.87 0.00
N PHE A 7 0.72 -20.18 -1.13
CA PHE A 7 0.22 -20.60 -2.43
C PHE A 7 1.06 -21.68 -3.10
N ASP A 8 0.37 -22.65 -3.70
CA ASP A 8 0.96 -23.79 -4.38
C ASP A 8 1.21 -23.44 -5.86
N LEU A 9 2.48 -23.34 -6.25
CA LEU A 9 2.88 -23.06 -7.62
C LEU A 9 2.51 -24.18 -8.62
N THR A 10 2.18 -25.37 -8.13
CA THR A 10 1.77 -26.52 -8.94
C THR A 10 0.27 -26.53 -9.27
N LYS A 11 -0.49 -25.55 -8.78
CA LYS A 11 -1.92 -25.40 -9.03
C LYS A 11 -2.23 -24.08 -9.74
N CYS A 12 -3.40 -23.98 -10.35
CA CYS A 12 -3.91 -22.71 -10.86
C CYS A 12 -4.11 -21.71 -9.71
N MET A 13 -3.95 -20.42 -10.02
CA MET A 13 -4.24 -19.31 -9.12
C MET A 13 -5.50 -18.60 -9.61
N PHE A 14 -6.33 -18.17 -8.67
CA PHE A 14 -7.55 -17.45 -9.00
C PHE A 14 -7.58 -16.10 -8.25
N ILE A 15 -8.21 -15.11 -8.87
CA ILE A 15 -8.39 -13.77 -8.29
C ILE A 15 -9.88 -13.45 -8.41
N VAL A 16 -10.58 -13.45 -7.28
CA VAL A 16 -12.01 -13.14 -7.23
C VAL A 16 -12.16 -11.63 -7.13
N LYS A 17 -12.71 -11.00 -8.18
CA LYS A 17 -12.70 -9.53 -8.34
C LYS A 17 -13.94 -9.04 -9.09
N SER A 18 -14.44 -7.86 -8.74
CA SER A 18 -15.45 -7.14 -9.53
C SER A 18 -15.24 -5.62 -9.54
N LYS A 19 -15.75 -4.86 -8.56
CA LYS A 19 -15.78 -3.38 -8.63
C LYS A 19 -14.42 -2.70 -8.53
N GLU A 20 -13.51 -3.22 -7.72
CA GLU A 20 -12.20 -2.60 -7.54
C GLU A 20 -11.41 -2.67 -8.86
N HIS A 21 -10.80 -1.58 -9.31
CA HIS A 21 -10.04 -1.59 -10.57
C HIS A 21 -8.71 -2.34 -10.40
N GLY A 22 -8.07 -2.14 -9.23
CA GLY A 22 -6.85 -2.81 -8.77
C GLY A 22 -5.68 -2.70 -9.76
N TYR A 23 -4.73 -1.78 -9.57
CA TYR A 23 -3.54 -1.75 -10.42
C TYR A 23 -2.52 -2.84 -10.04
N ASP A 24 -2.34 -3.07 -8.74
CA ASP A 24 -1.29 -3.95 -8.22
C ASP A 24 -1.63 -5.44 -8.39
N ILE A 25 -2.92 -5.78 -8.42
CA ILE A 25 -3.36 -7.17 -8.57
C ILE A 25 -3.02 -7.73 -9.97
N HIS A 26 -3.04 -6.89 -11.01
CA HIS A 26 -2.65 -7.29 -12.37
C HIS A 26 -1.14 -7.53 -12.47
N LEU A 27 -0.33 -6.81 -11.67
CA LEU A 27 1.10 -7.11 -11.53
C LEU A 27 1.33 -8.48 -10.88
N PHE A 28 0.50 -8.85 -9.90
CA PHE A 28 0.54 -10.19 -9.32
C PHE A 28 0.24 -11.27 -10.37
N GLN A 29 -0.76 -11.07 -11.23
CA GLN A 29 -1.06 -12.01 -12.32
C GLN A 29 0.13 -12.19 -13.27
N GLN A 30 0.80 -11.09 -13.66
CA GLN A 30 2.03 -11.15 -14.48
C GLN A 30 3.17 -11.87 -13.75
N TYR A 31 3.33 -11.60 -12.46
CA TYR A 31 4.35 -12.23 -11.64
C TYR A 31 4.10 -13.74 -11.49
N TRP A 32 2.85 -14.17 -11.31
CA TRP A 32 2.47 -15.58 -11.24
C TRP A 32 2.85 -16.32 -12.53
N THR A 33 2.48 -15.77 -13.70
CA THR A 33 2.83 -16.34 -15.01
C THR A 33 4.33 -16.51 -15.22
N LYS A 34 5.17 -15.68 -14.59
CA LYS A 34 6.63 -15.80 -14.64
C LYS A 34 7.20 -16.85 -13.67
N LYS A 35 6.44 -17.25 -12.64
CA LYS A 35 6.91 -18.11 -11.54
C LYS A 35 6.25 -19.49 -11.52
N SER A 36 5.09 -19.64 -12.16
CA SER A 36 4.35 -20.88 -12.27
C SER A 36 4.13 -21.23 -13.75
N SER A 37 4.12 -22.52 -14.06
CA SER A 37 3.62 -23.03 -15.34
C SER A 37 2.08 -23.05 -15.43
N HIS A 38 1.39 -22.76 -14.33
CA HIS A 38 -0.07 -22.77 -14.23
C HIS A 38 -0.65 -21.37 -14.35
N ARG A 39 -1.91 -21.30 -14.81
CA ARG A 39 -2.59 -20.03 -15.10
C ARG A 39 -2.95 -19.29 -13.81
N CYS A 40 -3.00 -17.97 -13.92
CA CYS A 40 -3.64 -17.09 -12.94
C CYS A 40 -4.89 -16.47 -13.61
N LEU A 41 -6.07 -16.79 -13.11
CA LEU A 41 -7.36 -16.43 -13.72
C LEU A 41 -8.11 -15.43 -12.85
N ILE A 42 -8.77 -14.45 -13.47
CA ILE A 42 -9.66 -13.52 -12.78
C ILE A 42 -11.07 -14.06 -12.91
N ILE A 43 -11.78 -14.15 -11.79
CA ILE A 43 -13.14 -14.68 -11.70
C ILE A 43 -14.06 -13.60 -11.14
N HIS A 44 -15.23 -13.43 -11.74
CA HIS A 44 -16.26 -12.57 -11.18
C HIS A 44 -16.99 -13.30 -10.04
N PRO A 45 -17.31 -12.64 -8.90
CA PRO A 45 -17.94 -13.30 -7.74
C PRO A 45 -19.22 -14.07 -8.07
N ASN A 46 -20.01 -13.61 -9.06
CA ASN A 46 -21.23 -14.31 -9.50
C ASN A 46 -20.98 -15.66 -10.19
N ASP A 47 -19.75 -15.91 -10.65
CA ASP A 47 -19.38 -17.17 -11.29
C ASP A 47 -18.92 -18.22 -10.27
N LEU A 48 -18.88 -17.89 -8.98
CA LEU A 48 -18.57 -18.87 -7.94
C LEU A 48 -19.76 -19.81 -7.71
N LYS A 49 -19.48 -21.10 -7.61
CA LYS A 49 -20.49 -22.12 -7.27
C LYS A 49 -19.85 -23.21 -6.41
N ILE A 50 -20.65 -23.81 -5.54
CA ILE A 50 -20.27 -25.05 -4.87
C ILE A 50 -20.89 -26.22 -5.65
N GLU A 51 -20.07 -27.18 -6.03
CA GLU A 51 -20.49 -28.42 -6.67
C GLU A 51 -19.69 -29.58 -6.09
N ASN A 52 -20.37 -30.64 -5.64
CA ASN A 52 -19.75 -31.80 -5.00
C ASN A 52 -18.79 -31.42 -3.84
N ASN A 53 -19.17 -30.42 -3.04
CA ASN A 53 -18.36 -29.88 -1.93
C ASN A 53 -17.02 -29.24 -2.38
N GLN A 54 -16.94 -28.81 -3.63
CA GLN A 54 -15.80 -28.08 -4.20
C GLN A 54 -16.26 -26.71 -4.70
N LEU A 55 -15.43 -25.70 -4.50
CA LEU A 55 -15.63 -24.40 -5.13
C LEU A 55 -15.19 -24.49 -6.59
N ILE A 56 -16.07 -24.07 -7.50
CA ILE A 56 -15.82 -24.08 -8.94
C ILE A 56 -16.13 -22.71 -9.55
N ASP A 57 -15.45 -22.43 -10.65
CA ASP A 57 -15.82 -21.38 -11.60
C ASP A 57 -16.89 -21.91 -12.56
N GLN A 58 -18.09 -21.35 -12.53
CA GLN A 58 -19.21 -21.73 -13.39
C GLN A 58 -18.92 -21.54 -14.89
N GLN A 59 -18.03 -20.60 -15.26
CA GLN A 59 -17.74 -20.34 -16.67
C GLN A 59 -16.79 -21.37 -17.26
N THR A 60 -15.78 -21.80 -16.49
CA THR A 60 -14.73 -22.70 -16.98
C THR A 60 -14.83 -24.12 -16.45
N ASN A 61 -15.67 -24.37 -15.44
CA ASN A 61 -15.73 -25.60 -14.64
C ASN A 61 -14.40 -25.97 -13.96
N PHE A 62 -13.50 -25.00 -13.76
CA PHE A 62 -12.28 -25.24 -12.99
C PHE A 62 -12.56 -25.27 -11.49
N ILE A 63 -11.94 -26.23 -10.82
CA ILE A 63 -11.92 -26.32 -9.36
C ILE A 63 -10.99 -25.22 -8.83
N ILE A 64 -11.50 -24.45 -7.87
CA ILE A 64 -10.80 -23.34 -7.23
C ILE A 64 -10.25 -23.82 -5.89
N GLU A 65 -8.97 -24.21 -5.90
CA GLU A 65 -8.28 -24.69 -4.71
C GLU A 65 -7.54 -23.57 -3.94
N GLN A 66 -7.23 -22.47 -4.63
CA GLN A 66 -6.58 -21.30 -4.03
C GLN A 66 -6.92 -20.00 -4.75
N PHE A 67 -7.08 -18.91 -4.00
CA PHE A 67 -7.39 -17.62 -4.60
C PHE A 67 -7.01 -16.40 -3.76
N ILE A 68 -7.02 -15.24 -4.39
CA ILE A 68 -7.01 -13.94 -3.75
C ILE A 68 -8.44 -13.39 -3.76
N LEU A 69 -8.97 -13.05 -2.59
CA LEU A 69 -10.28 -12.39 -2.46
C LEU A 69 -10.10 -10.86 -2.54
N GLU A 70 -10.41 -10.25 -3.69
CA GLU A 70 -10.30 -8.81 -3.92
C GLU A 70 -11.68 -8.20 -4.18
N LEU A 71 -12.51 -8.24 -3.15
CA LEU A 71 -13.88 -7.74 -3.16
C LEU A 71 -14.07 -6.70 -2.05
N HIS A 72 -14.95 -5.73 -2.30
CA HIS A 72 -15.48 -4.87 -1.24
C HIS A 72 -16.38 -5.68 -0.28
N GLN A 73 -16.54 -5.18 0.95
CA GLN A 73 -17.39 -5.82 1.97
C GLN A 73 -18.82 -6.05 1.46
N GLU A 74 -19.40 -5.08 0.75
CA GLU A 74 -20.73 -5.23 0.16
C GLU A 74 -20.81 -6.32 -0.92
N GLU A 75 -19.74 -6.53 -1.69
CA GLU A 75 -19.69 -7.58 -2.72
C GLU A 75 -19.62 -8.96 -2.07
N ILE A 76 -18.87 -9.08 -0.97
CA ILE A 76 -18.80 -10.31 -0.18
C ILE A 76 -20.16 -10.63 0.45
N LEU A 77 -20.85 -9.64 1.00
CA LEU A 77 -22.19 -9.81 1.59
C LEU A 77 -23.27 -10.19 0.55
N ASN A 78 -23.00 -9.99 -0.74
CA ASN A 78 -23.88 -10.37 -1.83
C ASN A 78 -23.54 -11.74 -2.45
N LEU A 79 -22.49 -12.42 -1.98
CA LEU A 79 -22.24 -13.82 -2.36
C LEU A 79 -23.38 -14.71 -1.85
N SER A 80 -23.58 -15.86 -2.50
CA SER A 80 -24.58 -16.81 -2.03
C SER A 80 -24.22 -17.37 -0.65
N ASP A 81 -25.25 -17.70 0.14
CA ASP A 81 -25.08 -18.30 1.47
C ASP A 81 -24.22 -19.57 1.41
N GLU A 82 -24.36 -20.37 0.35
CA GLU A 82 -23.58 -21.59 0.13
C GLU A 82 -22.07 -21.30 -0.04
N VAL A 83 -21.72 -20.28 -0.82
CA VAL A 83 -20.30 -19.87 -1.02
C VAL A 83 -19.73 -19.28 0.27
N LEU A 84 -20.51 -18.45 0.98
CA LEU A 84 -20.11 -17.90 2.28
C LEU A 84 -19.89 -18.99 3.32
N GLU A 85 -20.81 -19.95 3.41
CA GLU A 85 -20.67 -21.10 4.31
C GLU A 85 -19.43 -21.93 3.97
N TYR A 86 -19.14 -22.12 2.67
CA TYR A 86 -17.92 -22.78 2.22
C TYR A 86 -16.66 -22.05 2.70
N PHE A 87 -16.58 -20.71 2.53
CA PHE A 87 -15.42 -19.92 2.98
C PHE A 87 -15.22 -19.95 4.50
N ILE A 88 -16.31 -20.06 5.27
CA ILE A 88 -16.27 -20.08 6.74
C ILE A 88 -15.91 -21.46 7.29
N ARG A 89 -16.44 -22.53 6.68
CA ARG A 89 -16.35 -23.89 7.23
C ARG A 89 -15.22 -24.72 6.63
N ASN A 90 -14.80 -24.42 5.40
CA ASN A 90 -13.75 -25.18 4.75
C ASN A 90 -12.37 -24.64 5.18
N ASN A 91 -11.65 -25.42 5.98
CA ASN A 91 -10.29 -25.07 6.42
C ASN A 91 -9.19 -25.49 5.43
N GLU A 92 -9.53 -26.25 4.38
CA GLU A 92 -8.56 -26.73 3.37
C GLU A 92 -8.37 -25.74 2.24
N ILE A 93 -9.35 -24.85 2.01
CA ILE A 93 -9.29 -23.84 0.96
C ILE A 93 -8.24 -22.77 1.29
N ASN A 94 -7.32 -22.55 0.36
CA ASN A 94 -6.20 -21.65 0.59
C ASN A 94 -6.44 -20.28 -0.05
N TYR A 95 -6.84 -19.29 0.73
CA TYR A 95 -7.04 -17.94 0.20
C TYR A 95 -6.46 -16.87 1.11
N VAL A 96 -6.17 -15.72 0.50
CA VAL A 96 -5.73 -14.51 1.22
C VAL A 96 -6.85 -13.48 1.24
N ASN A 97 -6.76 -12.57 2.22
CA ASN A 97 -7.84 -11.70 2.65
C ASN A 97 -9.00 -12.51 3.26
N ASP A 98 -8.67 -13.28 4.30
CA ASP A 98 -9.64 -14.01 5.12
C ASP A 98 -10.79 -13.10 5.59
N LEU A 99 -12.02 -13.62 5.61
CA LEU A 99 -13.21 -12.85 5.98
C LEU A 99 -13.08 -12.18 7.36
N ARG A 100 -12.42 -12.82 8.32
CA ARG A 100 -12.17 -12.24 9.65
C ARG A 100 -11.23 -11.04 9.56
N THR A 101 -10.23 -11.09 8.69
CA THR A 101 -9.38 -9.92 8.40
C THR A 101 -10.24 -8.79 7.83
N ILE A 102 -11.03 -9.09 6.79
CA ILE A 102 -11.86 -8.10 6.08
C ILE A 102 -12.90 -7.43 6.99
N PHE A 103 -13.58 -8.18 7.84
CA PHE A 103 -14.70 -7.65 8.64
C PHE A 103 -14.31 -7.25 10.07
N ILE A 104 -13.35 -7.93 10.70
CA ILE A 104 -12.96 -7.64 12.09
C ILE A 104 -11.79 -6.65 12.12
N LEU A 105 -10.70 -6.94 11.39
CA LEU A 105 -9.48 -6.12 11.49
C LEU A 105 -9.60 -4.76 10.80
N HIS A 106 -10.46 -4.63 9.80
CA HIS A 106 -10.74 -3.33 9.16
C HIS A 106 -11.81 -2.49 9.87
N ASP A 107 -12.51 -3.04 10.87
CA ASP A 107 -13.45 -2.25 11.66
C ASP A 107 -12.69 -1.38 12.65
N LYS A 108 -12.80 -0.06 12.51
CA LYS A 108 -12.01 0.87 13.33
C LYS A 108 -12.42 0.86 14.81
N ARG A 109 -13.56 0.28 15.18
CA ARG A 109 -13.92 0.05 16.60
C ARG A 109 -12.96 -0.93 17.26
N LEU A 110 -12.26 -1.78 16.51
CA LEU A 110 -11.18 -2.61 17.06
C LEU A 110 -10.13 -1.76 17.79
N PHE A 111 -9.84 -0.54 17.33
CA PHE A 111 -8.90 0.35 18.00
C PHE A 111 -9.35 0.77 19.41
N SER A 112 -10.66 0.77 19.73
CA SER A 112 -11.09 1.03 21.10
C SER A 112 -10.79 -0.13 22.05
N LEU A 113 -10.71 -1.36 21.51
CA LEU A 113 -10.23 -2.51 22.28
C LEU A 113 -8.71 -2.48 22.40
N LEU A 114 -8.01 -2.22 21.29
CA LEU A 114 -6.54 -2.17 21.27
C LEU A 114 -5.94 -1.00 22.07
N SER A 115 -6.70 0.08 22.31
CA SER A 115 -6.27 1.16 23.20
C SER A 115 -6.69 0.95 24.67
N ASN A 116 -7.39 -0.13 24.98
CA ASN A 116 -7.77 -0.47 26.35
C ASN A 116 -6.66 -1.30 27.01
N HIS A 117 -5.97 -0.71 27.98
CA HIS A 117 -4.85 -1.34 28.69
C HIS A 117 -5.24 -2.65 29.37
N GLN A 118 -6.45 -2.73 29.96
CA GLN A 118 -6.92 -3.95 30.63
C GLN A 118 -7.17 -5.08 29.63
N PHE A 119 -7.66 -4.75 28.42
CA PHE A 119 -7.82 -5.73 27.34
C PHE A 119 -6.46 -6.20 26.81
N LEU A 120 -5.48 -5.31 26.64
CA LEU A 120 -4.13 -5.70 26.22
C LEU A 120 -3.43 -6.57 27.28
N TYR A 121 -3.67 -6.32 28.56
CA TYR A 121 -3.06 -7.08 29.67
C TYR A 121 -3.40 -8.57 29.63
N SER A 122 -4.57 -8.95 29.10
CA SER A 122 -4.94 -10.36 28.97
C SER A 122 -4.31 -11.06 27.76
N LEU A 123 -3.68 -10.30 26.85
CA LEU A 123 -3.18 -10.81 25.57
C LEU A 123 -1.65 -10.74 25.44
N LEU A 124 -1.00 -9.79 26.10
CA LEU A 124 0.39 -9.42 25.84
C LEU A 124 1.20 -9.30 27.13
N ASN A 125 2.52 -9.47 27.03
CA ASN A 125 3.43 -9.21 28.16
C ASN A 125 3.69 -7.71 28.35
N ASP A 126 4.25 -7.34 29.51
CA ASP A 126 4.42 -5.93 29.92
C ASP A 126 5.22 -5.09 28.90
N ASN A 127 6.31 -5.61 28.34
CA ASN A 127 7.10 -4.91 27.31
C ASN A 127 6.32 -4.66 26.01
N GLN A 128 5.51 -5.63 25.60
CA GLN A 128 4.66 -5.50 24.41
C GLN A 128 3.54 -4.48 24.65
N GLN A 129 2.96 -4.46 25.86
CA GLN A 129 1.92 -3.50 26.21
C GLN A 129 2.43 -2.06 26.15
N GLU A 130 3.60 -1.79 26.73
CA GLU A 130 4.21 -0.45 26.68
C GLU A 130 4.42 0.00 25.23
N THR A 131 5.01 -0.88 24.41
CA THR A 131 5.26 -0.61 22.99
C THR A 131 3.96 -0.33 22.22
N ILE A 132 2.93 -1.15 22.39
CA ILE A 132 1.66 -0.99 21.67
C ILE A 132 0.92 0.26 22.13
N SER A 133 0.94 0.58 23.43
CA SER A 133 0.28 1.77 23.97
C SER A 133 0.84 3.08 23.40
N GLN A 134 2.09 3.09 22.94
CA GLN A 134 2.73 4.25 22.30
C GLN A 134 2.38 4.38 20.80
N ILE A 135 1.94 3.30 20.15
CA ILE A 135 1.73 3.24 18.69
C ILE A 135 0.23 3.27 18.34
N ILE A 136 -0.61 2.71 19.20
CA ILE A 136 -2.05 2.65 18.98
C ILE A 136 -2.71 3.95 19.48
N PRO A 137 -3.37 4.74 18.60
CA PRO A 137 -4.07 5.94 19.02
C PRO A 137 -5.18 5.61 20.01
N LYS A 138 -5.33 6.44 21.05
CA LYS A 138 -6.50 6.37 21.93
C LYS A 138 -7.78 6.48 21.12
N THR A 139 -8.69 5.52 21.29
CA THR A 139 -9.90 5.43 20.46
C THR A 139 -11.11 5.07 21.31
N PHE A 140 -12.24 5.72 21.03
CA PHE A 140 -13.50 5.44 21.70
C PHE A 140 -14.63 5.31 20.68
N VAL A 141 -15.58 4.41 20.94
CA VAL A 141 -16.85 4.37 20.24
C VAL A 141 -17.75 5.47 20.81
N ILE A 142 -18.33 6.30 19.95
CA ILE A 142 -19.03 7.53 20.38
C ILE A 142 -20.18 7.22 21.35
N ASN A 143 -20.98 6.18 21.10
CA ASN A 143 -22.08 5.80 21.99
C ASN A 143 -21.65 5.19 23.34
N LYS A 144 -20.36 4.88 23.52
CA LYS A 144 -19.80 4.36 24.78
C LYS A 144 -19.06 5.42 25.59
N LEU A 145 -18.95 6.65 25.08
CA LEU A 145 -18.29 7.74 25.79
C LEU A 145 -19.10 8.15 27.02
N PRO A 146 -18.52 8.14 28.23
CA PRO A 146 -19.13 8.77 29.38
C PRO A 146 -19.14 10.30 29.23
N ASN A 147 -20.12 10.96 29.83
CA ASN A 147 -20.33 12.42 29.66
C ASN A 147 -19.07 13.24 29.97
N TYR A 148 -18.37 12.95 31.07
CA TYR A 148 -17.15 13.69 31.44
C TYR A 148 -16.05 13.63 30.35
N LEU A 149 -15.91 12.47 29.69
CA LEU A 149 -14.91 12.29 28.65
C LEU A 149 -15.36 12.97 27.35
N LYS A 150 -16.65 12.91 27.05
CA LYS A 150 -17.26 13.63 25.93
C LYS A 150 -17.01 15.13 26.05
N ASP A 151 -17.24 15.73 27.23
CA ASP A 151 -16.97 17.14 27.49
C ASP A 151 -15.47 17.48 27.32
N SER A 152 -14.59 16.61 27.82
CA SER A 152 -13.14 16.76 27.63
C SER A 152 -12.74 16.74 26.15
N ILE A 153 -13.33 15.85 25.34
CA ILE A 153 -13.05 15.74 23.90
C ILE A 153 -13.61 16.96 23.14
N ILE A 154 -14.77 17.50 23.54
CA ILE A 154 -15.32 18.73 22.98
C ILE A 154 -14.38 19.91 23.23
N ASN A 155 -13.89 20.04 24.47
CA ASN A 155 -13.02 21.15 24.87
C ASN A 155 -11.60 21.06 24.29
N ASN A 156 -11.15 19.87 23.86
CA ASN A 156 -9.82 19.63 23.32
C ASN A 156 -9.87 19.10 21.87
N LYS A 157 -10.78 19.63 21.05
CA LYS A 157 -11.04 19.14 19.69
C LYS A 157 -9.80 18.99 18.81
N GLN A 158 -8.77 19.80 19.01
CA GLN A 158 -7.53 19.76 18.24
C GLN A 158 -6.80 18.41 18.30
N ASP A 159 -7.02 17.65 19.38
CA ASP A 159 -6.34 16.38 19.64
C ASP A 159 -7.11 15.18 19.09
N TRP A 160 -8.23 15.39 18.39
CA TRP A 160 -9.15 14.32 18.01
C TRP A 160 -9.62 14.41 16.56
N CYS A 161 -9.95 13.26 16.00
CA CYS A 161 -10.71 13.13 14.76
C CYS A 161 -11.89 12.16 14.93
N ILE A 162 -12.99 12.44 14.24
CA ILE A 162 -14.19 11.62 14.20
C ILE A 162 -14.26 10.92 12.83
N LYS A 163 -14.58 9.63 12.82
CA LYS A 163 -14.68 8.85 11.58
C LYS A 163 -15.66 7.67 11.70
N PRO A 164 -16.28 7.24 10.59
CA PRO A 164 -17.06 6.02 10.54
C PRO A 164 -16.24 4.79 10.94
N ASN A 165 -16.88 3.80 11.57
CA ASN A 165 -16.24 2.54 11.94
C ASN A 165 -15.75 1.75 10.71
N SER A 166 -16.59 1.64 9.67
CA SER A 166 -16.26 0.97 8.42
C SER A 166 -15.86 1.98 7.33
N GLY A 167 -15.56 1.49 6.13
CA GLY A 167 -15.18 2.32 4.99
C GLY A 167 -13.71 2.75 4.95
N GLY A 168 -13.28 3.21 3.78
CA GLY A 168 -11.90 3.56 3.46
C GLY A 168 -11.78 4.93 2.78
N LYS A 169 -10.64 5.18 2.15
CA LYS A 169 -10.37 6.35 1.28
C LYS A 169 -10.48 7.74 1.93
N GLY A 170 -10.67 7.81 3.25
CA GLY A 170 -10.72 9.05 4.02
C GLY A 170 -12.05 9.79 3.92
N GLU A 171 -13.13 9.07 3.62
CA GLU A 171 -14.48 9.65 3.53
C GLU A 171 -15.07 9.90 4.91
N ASN A 172 -15.82 11.00 5.04
CA ASN A 172 -16.52 11.41 6.27
C ASN A 172 -15.61 11.52 7.52
N ILE A 173 -14.34 11.87 7.33
CA ILE A 173 -13.43 12.16 8.45
C ILE A 173 -13.55 13.64 8.82
N THR A 174 -13.89 13.89 10.07
CA THR A 174 -13.87 15.23 10.67
C THR A 174 -12.64 15.35 11.55
N ILE A 175 -11.72 16.27 11.23
CA ILE A 175 -10.54 16.55 12.05
C ILE A 175 -10.85 17.78 12.91
N GLY A 176 -10.76 17.67 14.23
CA GLY A 176 -11.24 18.73 15.12
C GLY A 176 -10.48 20.05 14.98
N VAL A 177 -9.21 20.04 14.53
CA VAL A 177 -8.47 21.27 14.21
C VAL A 177 -9.03 22.04 13.00
N ASP A 178 -9.75 21.36 12.11
CA ASP A 178 -10.21 21.91 10.82
C ASP A 178 -11.64 22.48 10.86
N VAL A 179 -12.37 22.26 11.96
CA VAL A 179 -13.78 22.66 12.09
C VAL A 179 -13.98 23.61 13.27
N THR A 180 -15.08 24.35 13.27
CA THR A 180 -15.49 25.18 14.41
C THR A 180 -15.88 24.32 15.61
N SER A 181 -15.91 24.92 16.81
CA SER A 181 -16.35 24.20 18.02
C SER A 181 -17.81 23.74 17.93
N ASP A 182 -18.67 24.51 17.27
CA ASP A 182 -20.08 24.17 17.05
C ASP A 182 -20.23 22.98 16.11
N GLU A 183 -19.51 22.98 14.98
CA GLU A 183 -19.48 21.86 14.04
C GLU A 183 -18.92 20.59 14.69
N TRP A 184 -17.83 20.71 15.46
CA TRP A 184 -17.23 19.60 16.20
C TRP A 184 -18.22 18.98 17.19
N SER A 185 -18.85 19.82 18.01
CA SER A 185 -19.84 19.38 19.00
C SER A 185 -21.03 18.72 18.33
N LYS A 186 -21.52 19.30 17.23
CA LYS A 186 -22.61 18.71 16.43
C LYS A 186 -22.22 17.32 15.92
N GLN A 187 -21.02 17.15 15.40
CA GLN A 187 -20.53 15.87 14.87
C GLN A 187 -20.39 14.81 15.97
N LEU A 188 -19.90 15.17 17.17
CA LEU A 188 -19.73 14.22 18.28
C LEU A 188 -21.06 13.83 18.95
N LEU A 189 -22.05 14.73 18.89
CA LEU A 189 -23.37 14.56 19.52
C LEU A 189 -24.44 14.01 18.56
N ASP A 190 -24.12 13.84 17.28
CA ASP A 190 -25.04 13.30 16.28
C ASP A 190 -25.42 11.85 16.62
N SER A 191 -26.72 11.59 16.76
CA SER A 191 -27.23 10.24 17.06
C SER A 191 -27.02 9.26 15.90
N THR A 192 -26.85 9.75 14.66
CA THR A 192 -26.51 8.88 13.53
C THR A 192 -25.08 8.35 13.58
N HIS A 193 -24.23 8.93 14.45
CA HIS A 193 -22.83 8.54 14.65
C HIS A 193 -22.63 7.56 15.81
N GLU A 194 -23.68 6.88 16.27
CA GLU A 194 -23.59 5.96 17.42
C GLU A 194 -22.47 4.91 17.30
N GLN A 195 -22.25 4.36 16.11
CA GLN A 195 -21.22 3.35 15.85
C GLN A 195 -19.91 3.95 15.35
N TRP A 196 -19.83 5.26 15.16
CA TRP A 196 -18.58 5.91 14.76
C TRP A 196 -17.60 5.93 15.92
N ILE A 197 -16.35 6.27 15.59
CA ILE A 197 -15.30 6.42 16.57
C ILE A 197 -14.80 7.87 16.63
N VAL A 198 -14.34 8.25 17.82
CA VAL A 198 -13.45 9.38 18.03
C VAL A 198 -12.08 8.84 18.40
N GLN A 199 -11.05 9.33 17.72
CA GLN A 199 -9.69 8.82 17.81
C GLN A 199 -8.70 9.96 17.93
N GLU A 200 -7.67 9.76 18.73
CA GLU A 200 -6.54 10.66 18.88
C GLU A 200 -5.96 11.02 17.49
N TYR A 201 -5.79 12.31 17.27
CA TYR A 201 -5.34 12.84 16.00
C TYR A 201 -3.82 13.00 16.00
N PHE A 202 -3.14 12.20 15.18
CA PHE A 202 -1.75 12.41 14.86
C PHE A 202 -1.61 13.28 13.61
N GLY A 203 -0.93 14.42 13.76
CA GLY A 203 -0.57 15.27 12.64
C GLY A 203 0.25 14.55 11.58
N TYR A 204 0.12 15.02 10.34
CA TYR A 204 0.92 14.56 9.21
C TYR A 204 2.35 15.08 9.30
N VAL A 205 3.28 14.40 8.64
CA VAL A 205 4.65 14.93 8.50
C VAL A 205 4.64 15.89 7.31
N PRO A 206 4.86 17.21 7.53
CA PRO A 206 4.94 18.15 6.42
C PRO A 206 6.26 17.97 5.66
N TYR A 207 6.19 18.02 4.34
CA TYR A 207 7.33 18.07 3.45
C TYR A 207 7.02 19.01 2.29
N LYS A 208 7.73 20.15 2.26
CA LYS A 208 7.42 21.26 1.34
C LYS A 208 5.94 21.65 1.47
N SER A 209 5.20 21.65 0.36
CA SER A 209 3.76 21.97 0.30
C SER A 209 2.86 20.73 0.40
N MET A 210 3.36 19.60 0.94
CA MET A 210 2.63 18.34 1.00
C MET A 210 2.71 17.67 2.38
N ASN A 211 1.73 16.82 2.65
CA ASN A 211 1.60 16.00 3.85
C ASN A 211 1.92 14.54 3.53
N LEU A 212 2.71 13.90 4.40
CA LEU A 212 3.13 12.51 4.25
C LEU A 212 2.42 11.61 5.26
N CYS A 213 2.13 10.39 4.81
CA CYS A 213 1.63 9.30 5.63
C CYS A 213 2.31 7.99 5.20
N GLY A 214 3.07 7.37 6.09
CA GLY A 214 3.69 6.07 5.88
C GLY A 214 2.72 4.92 6.14
N MET A 215 2.93 3.80 5.45
CA MET A 215 2.25 2.53 5.63
C MET A 215 3.31 1.44 5.63
N LEU A 216 3.39 0.67 6.72
CA LEU A 216 4.25 -0.51 6.75
C LEU A 216 3.67 -1.59 5.84
N LEU A 217 4.52 -2.19 5.02
CA LEU A 217 4.15 -3.34 4.20
C LEU A 217 4.58 -4.59 4.97
N CYS A 218 3.62 -5.39 5.41
CA CYS A 218 3.87 -6.59 6.18
C CYS A 218 3.35 -7.82 5.42
N PHE A 219 4.15 -8.88 5.36
CA PHE A 219 3.74 -10.17 4.80
C PHE A 219 4.48 -11.29 5.53
N ASN A 220 3.76 -12.31 6.01
CA ASN A 220 4.30 -13.41 6.83
C ASN A 220 5.21 -12.95 7.97
N GLU A 221 4.69 -12.09 8.84
CA GLU A 221 5.42 -11.59 10.03
C GLU A 221 6.68 -10.77 9.70
N GLN A 222 6.95 -10.50 8.43
CA GLN A 222 8.06 -9.66 7.98
C GLN A 222 7.56 -8.30 7.54
N CYS A 223 8.25 -7.24 7.98
CA CYS A 223 8.09 -5.89 7.45
C CYS A 223 9.06 -5.69 6.27
N PHE A 224 8.56 -5.18 5.15
CA PHE A 224 9.33 -4.99 3.92
C PHE A 224 9.85 -3.55 3.83
N ASN A 225 11.16 -3.40 4.00
CA ASN A 225 11.89 -2.13 3.88
C ASN A 225 11.25 -1.00 4.73
N MET A 226 11.22 0.23 4.19
CA MET A 226 10.57 1.40 4.78
C MET A 226 9.05 1.44 4.54
N GLY A 227 8.44 0.36 4.02
CA GLY A 227 7.03 0.34 3.63
C GLY A 227 6.73 1.23 2.42
N ALA A 228 5.52 1.75 2.34
CA ALA A 228 5.08 2.69 1.32
C ALA A 228 4.73 4.05 1.93
N ILE A 229 4.96 5.14 1.19
CA ILE A 229 4.64 6.49 1.63
C ILE A 229 3.58 7.07 0.70
N ARG A 230 2.50 7.59 1.27
CA ARG A 230 1.53 8.42 0.55
C ARG A 230 1.83 9.88 0.81
N MET A 231 1.64 10.71 -0.21
CA MET A 231 1.87 12.15 -0.12
C MET A 231 0.74 12.91 -0.80
N ALA A 232 0.20 13.95 -0.18
CA ALA A 232 -0.87 14.77 -0.76
C ALA A 232 -0.77 16.22 -0.29
N PRO A 233 -1.23 17.22 -1.08
CA PRO A 233 -1.32 18.60 -0.60
C PRO A 233 -2.38 18.76 0.51
N ASN A 234 -3.37 17.86 0.54
CA ASN A 234 -4.44 17.88 1.52
C ASN A 234 -3.99 17.21 2.83
N LYS A 235 -4.68 17.53 3.93
CA LYS A 235 -4.51 16.83 5.21
C LYS A 235 -4.86 15.36 5.06
N ILE A 236 -6.01 15.02 4.48
CA ILE A 236 -6.35 13.62 4.19
C ILE A 236 -5.48 13.11 3.02
N VAL A 237 -4.46 12.31 3.35
CA VAL A 237 -3.49 11.79 2.38
C VAL A 237 -4.04 10.56 1.66
N ASN A 238 -4.84 10.77 0.61
CA ASN A 238 -5.39 9.69 -0.23
C ASN A 238 -4.93 9.75 -1.69
N ILE A 239 -4.60 8.57 -2.25
CA ILE A 239 -4.18 8.42 -3.66
C ILE A 239 -5.37 8.65 -4.59
N SER A 240 -6.59 8.35 -4.14
CA SER A 240 -7.80 8.48 -4.93
C SER A 240 -8.15 9.93 -5.29
N ARG A 241 -7.70 10.93 -4.51
CA ARG A 241 -7.99 12.35 -4.76
C ARG A 241 -6.73 13.16 -5.07
N GLY A 242 -5.88 12.63 -5.95
CA GLY A 242 -4.70 13.33 -6.45
C GLY A 242 -3.46 13.24 -5.55
N GLY A 243 -3.48 12.40 -4.52
CA GLY A 243 -2.29 12.03 -3.78
C GLY A 243 -1.36 11.11 -4.57
N TYR A 244 -0.11 11.09 -4.15
CA TYR A 244 0.99 10.34 -4.73
C TYR A 244 1.31 9.11 -3.88
N TYR A 245 1.83 8.07 -4.54
CA TYR A 245 2.32 6.87 -3.90
C TYR A 245 3.82 6.74 -4.15
N ILE A 246 4.59 6.54 -3.08
CA ILE A 246 6.05 6.43 -3.09
C ILE A 246 6.44 5.06 -2.54
N LEU A 247 7.17 4.31 -3.34
CA LEU A 247 7.80 3.06 -2.94
C LEU A 247 9.31 3.29 -2.80
N PRO A 248 9.85 3.41 -1.57
CA PRO A 248 11.28 3.50 -1.34
C PRO A 248 11.96 2.17 -1.67
N PHE A 249 12.88 2.19 -2.62
CA PHE A 249 13.75 1.06 -2.92
C PHE A 249 15.07 1.23 -2.17
N VAL A 250 15.49 0.18 -1.45
CA VAL A 250 16.78 0.13 -0.76
C VAL A 250 17.59 -1.01 -1.40
N HIS A 251 18.82 -0.74 -1.80
CA HIS A 251 19.69 -1.74 -2.46
C HIS A 251 19.97 -2.93 -1.53
N GLN A 252 20.05 -4.14 -2.10
CA GLN A 252 20.13 -5.41 -1.37
C GLN A 252 21.31 -5.50 -0.40
N GLN A 253 22.42 -4.81 -0.68
CA GLN A 253 23.59 -4.73 0.20
C GLN A 253 23.31 -4.08 1.57
N TYR A 254 22.27 -3.26 1.67
CA TYR A 254 21.86 -2.62 2.92
C TYR A 254 20.78 -3.41 3.69
N ILE A 255 20.23 -4.48 3.09
CA ILE A 255 19.23 -5.37 3.73
C ILE A 255 19.90 -6.27 4.79
N HIS A 256 21.19 -6.58 4.62
CA HIS A 256 21.92 -7.49 5.52
C HIS A 256 22.25 -6.90 6.91
N CYS A 257 22.05 -5.60 7.14
CA CYS A 257 22.27 -4.97 8.44
C CYS A 257 21.04 -5.01 9.38
N MET A 258 19.93 -5.66 8.98
CA MET A 258 18.67 -5.66 9.73
C MET A 258 18.37 -6.95 10.51
N ASN A 259 19.33 -7.85 10.67
CA ASN A 259 19.12 -9.07 11.48
C ASN A 259 19.10 -8.82 12.99
N ASP A 260 19.35 -7.60 13.47
CA ASP A 260 19.52 -7.37 14.91
C ASP A 260 19.05 -6.00 15.45
N LYS A 261 18.04 -5.36 14.83
CA LYS A 261 17.53 -4.08 15.37
C LYS A 261 16.01 -4.03 15.51
N SER A 262 15.62 -3.80 16.77
CA SER A 262 14.32 -3.45 17.32
C SER A 262 13.46 -2.54 16.45
N ILE A 263 12.15 -2.73 16.55
CA ILE A 263 11.08 -1.85 16.02
C ILE A 263 11.46 -0.37 16.21
N LEU A 264 11.55 0.36 15.09
CA LEU A 264 11.79 1.79 15.06
C LEU A 264 10.51 2.52 15.48
N THR A 265 10.51 3.14 16.67
CA THR A 265 9.45 4.07 17.06
C THR A 265 9.44 5.29 16.14
N LYS A 266 8.31 5.99 16.00
CA LYS A 266 8.21 7.17 15.13
C LYS A 266 9.21 8.25 15.53
N GLU A 267 9.51 8.39 16.82
CA GLU A 267 10.57 9.26 17.33
C GLU A 267 11.98 8.75 16.98
N LYS A 268 12.30 7.46 17.16
CA LYS A 268 13.59 6.91 16.71
C LYS A 268 13.77 6.97 15.19
N LEU A 269 12.68 6.87 14.42
CA LEU A 269 12.69 7.05 12.97
C LEU A 269 12.96 8.52 12.63
N HIS A 270 12.31 9.47 13.31
CA HIS A 270 12.58 10.90 13.12
C HIS A 270 14.00 11.28 13.56
N GLU A 271 14.48 10.75 14.69
CA GLU A 271 15.85 10.91 15.18
C GLU A 271 16.86 10.30 14.21
N GLN A 272 16.64 9.09 13.68
CA GLN A 272 17.52 8.52 12.67
C GLN A 272 17.48 9.25 11.34
N LEU A 273 16.32 9.77 10.91
CA LEU A 273 16.22 10.61 9.71
C LEU A 273 16.92 11.97 9.92
N ILE A 274 16.94 12.49 11.14
CA ILE A 274 17.66 13.72 11.52
C ILE A 274 19.15 13.43 11.73
N GLU A 275 19.51 12.27 12.28
CA GLU A 275 20.88 11.82 12.53
C GLU A 275 21.56 11.46 11.21
N LEU A 276 20.86 10.84 10.26
CA LEU A 276 21.31 10.67 8.88
C LEU A 276 21.44 12.02 8.15
N LYS A 277 20.62 13.02 8.50
CA LYS A 277 20.75 14.40 8.01
C LYS A 277 21.96 15.13 8.63
N THR A 278 22.43 14.73 9.81
CA THR A 278 23.60 15.32 10.50
C THR A 278 24.90 14.56 10.27
N THR A 279 24.85 13.25 10.02
CA THR A 279 26.02 12.39 9.72
C THR A 279 26.32 12.30 8.22
N ASP A 280 25.28 12.34 7.38
CA ASP A 280 25.45 12.38 5.92
C ASP A 280 24.75 13.61 5.34
N LYS A 281 25.56 14.65 5.09
CA LYS A 281 25.10 15.91 4.47
C LYS A 281 24.50 15.69 3.07
N TYR A 282 24.58 14.49 2.49
CA TYR A 282 24.31 14.19 1.08
C TYR A 282 23.12 13.26 0.81
N TRP A 283 22.44 12.71 1.83
CA TRP A 283 21.31 11.78 1.64
C TRP A 283 20.17 12.33 0.75
N ASN A 284 19.96 13.65 0.76
CA ASN A 284 18.97 14.33 -0.08
C ASN A 284 19.56 14.95 -1.36
N GLN A 285 20.85 14.78 -1.63
CA GLN A 285 21.54 15.43 -2.74
C GLN A 285 21.52 14.62 -4.04
N SER A 286 21.15 13.33 -3.98
CA SER A 286 21.07 12.47 -5.18
C SER A 286 19.79 11.66 -5.30
N VAL A 287 18.88 11.73 -4.31
CA VAL A 287 17.57 11.07 -4.40
C VAL A 287 16.50 12.07 -4.81
N TYR A 288 15.86 11.84 -5.95
CA TYR A 288 14.72 12.65 -6.41
C TYR A 288 13.47 11.79 -6.58
N LEU A 289 12.31 12.43 -6.42
CA LEU A 289 11.03 11.80 -6.69
C LEU A 289 10.76 11.83 -8.19
N SER A 290 10.99 10.70 -8.86
CA SER A 290 10.70 10.53 -10.27
C SER A 290 9.25 10.08 -10.44
N SER A 291 8.41 10.88 -11.09
CA SER A 291 7.05 10.46 -11.44
C SER A 291 7.10 9.49 -12.63
N SER A 292 6.66 8.24 -12.51
CA SER A 292 6.44 7.35 -13.65
C SER A 292 4.96 6.99 -13.79
N GLY A 293 4.44 7.13 -15.00
CA GLY A 293 3.10 6.73 -15.42
C GLY A 293 2.94 7.08 -16.89
N GLY A 294 2.97 6.06 -17.76
CA GLY A 294 2.73 6.24 -19.18
C GLY A 294 1.30 6.72 -19.41
N SER A 295 1.18 7.83 -20.15
CA SER A 295 0.06 8.31 -20.99
C SER A 295 -1.43 8.06 -20.68
N GLY A 296 -1.84 7.55 -19.51
CA GLY A 296 -3.27 7.32 -19.25
C GLY A 296 -3.71 7.05 -17.80
N GLY A 297 -2.86 7.24 -16.78
CA GLY A 297 -3.21 6.87 -15.40
C GLY A 297 -2.65 7.77 -14.29
N LYS A 298 -3.05 7.48 -13.04
CA LYS A 298 -2.53 8.12 -11.82
C LYS A 298 -1.01 8.00 -11.76
N ARG A 299 -0.33 9.10 -11.42
CA ARG A 299 1.14 9.19 -11.39
C ARG A 299 1.70 8.45 -10.17
N LEU A 300 2.54 7.45 -10.41
CA LEU A 300 3.34 6.80 -9.37
C LEU A 300 4.66 7.55 -9.22
N PHE A 301 5.19 7.66 -8.01
CA PHE A 301 6.47 8.33 -7.75
C PHE A 301 7.45 7.33 -7.16
N PHE A 302 8.67 7.31 -7.70
CA PHE A 302 9.74 6.46 -7.23
C PHE A 302 10.84 7.35 -6.68
N ALA A 303 11.28 7.07 -5.45
CA ALA A 303 12.52 7.64 -4.94
C ALA A 303 13.66 6.97 -5.71
N THR A 304 14.29 7.72 -6.61
CA THR A 304 15.39 7.22 -7.45
C THR A 304 16.67 7.90 -7.02
N ASP A 305 17.67 7.09 -6.68
CA ASP A 305 19.04 7.56 -6.54
C ASP A 305 19.63 7.78 -7.95
N ILE A 306 19.97 9.04 -8.24
CA ILE A 306 20.46 9.48 -9.55
C ILE A 306 21.79 8.83 -9.89
N GLN A 307 22.71 8.78 -8.93
CA GLN A 307 24.06 8.27 -9.18
C GLN A 307 24.00 6.77 -9.45
N GLU A 308 23.22 6.05 -8.65
CA GLU A 308 22.97 4.62 -8.85
C GLU A 308 22.25 4.37 -10.18
N ASN A 309 21.25 5.19 -10.54
CA ASN A 309 20.55 5.04 -11.82
C ASN A 309 21.48 5.25 -13.02
N GLN A 310 22.37 6.25 -12.95
CA GLN A 310 23.38 6.50 -13.99
C GLN A 310 24.42 5.35 -14.04
N LEU A 311 24.85 4.84 -12.90
CA LEU A 311 25.77 3.71 -12.83
C LEU A 311 25.16 2.45 -13.47
N GLN A 312 23.91 2.13 -13.15
CA GLN A 312 23.20 1.00 -13.76
C GLN A 312 23.07 1.13 -15.28
N ARG A 313 22.81 2.35 -15.78
CA ARG A 313 22.77 2.60 -17.23
C ARG A 313 24.12 2.38 -17.88
N GLN A 314 25.19 2.87 -17.26
CA GLN A 314 26.55 2.69 -17.76
C GLN A 314 26.93 1.20 -17.81
N ILE A 315 26.60 0.44 -16.76
CA ILE A 315 26.83 -1.02 -16.73
C ILE A 315 26.08 -1.71 -17.85
N LEU A 316 24.80 -1.36 -18.06
CA LEU A 316 23.99 -1.94 -19.12
C LEU A 316 24.56 -1.62 -20.51
N VAL A 317 25.01 -0.38 -20.74
CA VAL A 317 25.64 0.03 -22.01
C VAL A 317 26.91 -0.77 -22.25
N ASN A 318 27.76 -0.96 -21.24
CA ASN A 318 28.95 -1.80 -21.37
C ASN A 318 28.58 -3.24 -21.76
N MET A 319 27.53 -3.80 -21.16
CA MET A 319 27.02 -5.12 -21.55
C MET A 319 26.48 -5.15 -22.98
N MET A 320 25.86 -4.07 -23.46
CA MET A 320 25.38 -3.97 -24.84
C MET A 320 26.54 -3.92 -25.84
N LEU A 321 27.60 -3.18 -25.52
CA LEU A 321 28.84 -3.13 -26.29
C LEU A 321 29.51 -4.51 -26.33
N ASP A 322 29.68 -5.16 -25.18
CA ASP A 322 30.29 -6.49 -25.05
C ASP A 322 29.53 -7.60 -25.80
N LYS A 323 28.25 -7.36 -26.11
CA LYS A 323 27.37 -8.30 -26.81
C LYS A 323 27.08 -7.89 -28.26
N ASP A 324 27.77 -6.87 -28.78
CA ASP A 324 27.57 -6.32 -30.13
C ASP A 324 26.10 -5.96 -30.41
N ILE A 325 25.35 -5.52 -29.38
CA ILE A 325 23.96 -5.06 -29.51
C ILE A 325 23.94 -3.64 -30.10
N ILE A 326 24.94 -2.83 -29.75
CA ILE A 326 25.13 -1.46 -30.21
C ILE A 326 26.64 -1.16 -30.20
N SER A 327 27.11 -0.25 -31.05
CA SER A 327 28.51 0.16 -31.20
C SER A 327 28.64 1.63 -31.63
N ASP A 328 29.82 2.20 -31.49
CA ASP A 328 30.13 3.58 -31.91
C ASP A 328 29.96 3.86 -33.42
N ARG A 329 29.75 2.81 -34.23
CA ARG A 329 29.48 2.90 -35.67
C ARG A 329 27.99 2.89 -36.01
N ASP A 330 27.13 2.60 -35.04
CA ASP A 330 25.71 2.44 -35.27
C ASP A 330 24.97 3.78 -35.32
N ILE A 331 23.99 3.82 -36.23
CA ILE A 331 23.00 4.89 -36.31
C ILE A 331 21.68 4.32 -35.78
N CYS A 332 21.33 4.72 -34.57
CA CYS A 332 20.16 4.25 -33.85
C CYS A 332 18.95 5.15 -34.13
N LEU A 333 17.89 4.55 -34.63
CA LEU A 333 16.64 5.24 -34.92
C LEU A 333 15.76 5.26 -33.66
N ASN A 334 15.59 6.43 -33.05
CA ASN A 334 14.76 6.57 -31.86
C ASN A 334 13.28 6.75 -32.24
N LEU A 335 12.51 5.68 -32.07
CA LEU A 335 11.08 5.63 -32.41
C LEU A 335 10.17 6.15 -31.28
N PHE A 336 10.71 6.49 -30.11
CA PHE A 336 9.91 7.00 -29.00
C PHE A 336 9.47 8.44 -29.27
N GLN A 337 8.19 8.73 -29.04
CA GLN A 337 7.64 10.07 -29.24
C GLN A 337 7.98 11.01 -28.07
N TYR A 338 8.21 12.29 -28.39
CA TYR A 338 8.48 13.34 -27.41
C TYR A 338 7.29 13.69 -26.50
N GLY A 339 6.09 13.20 -26.83
CA GLY A 339 4.90 13.38 -26.00
C GLY A 339 4.79 12.31 -24.90
N ASN A 340 3.92 11.34 -25.14
CA ASN A 340 3.49 10.35 -24.16
C ASN A 340 4.59 9.40 -23.64
N ILE A 341 5.74 9.32 -24.34
CA ILE A 341 6.87 8.43 -24.00
C ILE A 341 8.21 9.21 -23.96
N TYR A 342 8.17 10.51 -23.63
CA TYR A 342 9.36 11.38 -23.60
C TYR A 342 10.51 10.81 -22.77
N ARG A 343 10.20 10.10 -21.68
CA ARG A 343 11.24 9.51 -20.83
C ARG A 343 11.92 8.32 -21.49
N SER A 344 11.21 7.43 -22.20
CA SER A 344 11.90 6.36 -22.95
C SER A 344 12.73 6.94 -24.08
N PHE A 345 12.26 8.02 -24.70
CA PHE A 345 13.03 8.78 -25.69
C PHE A 345 14.35 9.30 -25.10
N GLU A 346 14.30 9.99 -23.95
CA GLU A 346 15.50 10.51 -23.26
C GLU A 346 16.43 9.39 -22.81
N ILE A 347 15.88 8.32 -22.22
CA ILE A 347 16.65 7.16 -21.75
C ILE A 347 17.37 6.47 -22.92
N PHE A 348 16.71 6.32 -24.06
CA PHE A 348 17.31 5.71 -25.24
C PHE A 348 18.43 6.58 -25.83
N ASN A 349 18.22 7.90 -25.87
CA ASN A 349 19.29 8.83 -26.28
C ASN A 349 20.48 8.78 -25.31
N ASP A 350 20.21 8.66 -24.01
CA ASP A 350 21.25 8.53 -22.98
C ASP A 350 22.09 7.25 -23.21
N PHE A 351 21.44 6.12 -23.50
CA PHE A 351 22.16 4.89 -23.87
C PHE A 351 22.99 5.03 -25.15
N CYS A 352 22.42 5.60 -26.21
CA CYS A 352 23.15 5.83 -27.46
C CYS A 352 24.35 6.76 -27.24
N SER A 353 24.17 7.82 -26.46
CA SER A 353 25.22 8.77 -26.10
C SER A 353 26.35 8.10 -25.32
N MET A 354 26.02 7.31 -24.30
CA MET A 354 27.01 6.54 -23.51
C MET A 354 27.77 5.51 -24.35
N ALA A 355 27.15 4.97 -25.39
CA ALA A 355 27.75 4.02 -26.34
C ALA A 355 28.51 4.70 -27.51
N ASN A 356 28.55 6.04 -27.55
CA ASN A 356 29.09 6.85 -28.66
C ASN A 356 28.40 6.61 -30.02
N CYS A 357 27.13 6.23 -30.00
CA CYS A 357 26.33 5.99 -31.20
C CYS A 357 25.67 7.28 -31.68
N THR A 358 25.33 7.33 -32.97
CA THR A 358 24.49 8.41 -33.50
C THR A 358 23.02 8.06 -33.29
N THR A 359 22.25 8.92 -32.62
CA THR A 359 20.80 8.76 -32.49
C THR A 359 20.05 9.70 -33.44
N ILE A 360 19.09 9.18 -34.20
CA ILE A 360 18.21 9.96 -35.07
C ILE A 360 16.78 9.86 -34.54
N PRO A 361 16.14 10.97 -34.14
CA PRO A 361 14.73 10.95 -33.76
C PRO A 361 13.87 10.68 -34.99
N MET A 362 13.00 9.66 -34.92
CA MET A 362 12.03 9.35 -35.98
C MET A 362 10.66 8.97 -35.40
N GLY A 363 10.33 9.49 -34.21
CA GLY A 363 8.96 9.42 -33.72
C GLY A 363 8.04 10.16 -34.69
N ALA A 364 7.03 9.47 -35.23
CA ALA A 364 5.91 10.13 -35.90
C ALA A 364 5.08 10.87 -34.86
N ASP A 365 4.56 12.06 -35.17
CA ASP A 365 3.58 12.76 -34.32
C ASP A 365 2.30 11.93 -34.10
#